data_AF-A0A924F0D0-F1
#
_entry.id   AF-A0A924F0D0-F1
#
_cell.length_a   1.000
_cell.length_b   1.000
_cell.length_c   1.000
_cell.angle_alpha   90.00
_cell.angle_beta   90.00
_cell.angle_gamma   90.00
#
_symmetry.space_group_name_H-M   'P 1'
#
loop_
_entity.id
_entity.type
_entity.pdbx_description
1 polymer ?
#
loop_
_entity_poly.entity_id
_entity_poly.type
_entity_poly.pdbx_seq_one_letter_code
_entity_poly.pdbx_strand_id
1 'polypeptide(L)'
;MSAAMTAHMAAMKGADNAAMKAMMPDHQKMVSGMLSQMNEQMSNMKMTATSAWTALGDSIRNDLKQMPGMNATALAAMMPAHEMRITHLAAIHEDAMKGMK
;
A
#
# COMPACT_ATOMS: atom_id res chain seq x y z
N MET A 1 4.08 5.74 7.51
CA MET A 1 2.63 5.58 7.16
C MET A 1 1.79 6.69 7.81
N SER A 2 0.69 7.15 7.20
CA SER A 2 -0.22 8.13 7.83
C SER A 2 -1.11 7.47 8.89
N ALA A 3 -1.55 8.23 9.90
CA ALA A 3 -2.43 7.72 10.96
C ALA A 3 -3.77 7.16 10.40
N ALA A 4 -4.32 7.82 9.38
CA ALA A 4 -5.53 7.36 8.69
C ALA A 4 -5.34 6.02 7.99
N MET A 5 -4.20 5.81 7.31
CA MET A 5 -3.88 4.54 6.65
C MET A 5 -3.68 3.43 7.68
N THR A 6 -2.98 3.70 8.78
CA THR A 6 -2.80 2.73 9.87
C THR A 6 -4.14 2.31 10.47
N ALA A 7 -5.04 3.26 10.76
CA ALA A 7 -6.38 2.96 11.27
C ALA A 7 -7.21 2.15 10.28
N HIS A 8 -7.14 2.47 8.98
CA HIS A 8 -7.85 1.74 7.94
C HIS A 8 -7.35 0.29 7.81
N MET A 9 -6.04 0.06 7.83
CA MET A 9 -5.46 -1.29 7.81
C MET A 9 -5.86 -2.11 9.04
N ALA A 10 -5.88 -1.48 10.23
CA ALA A 10 -6.35 -2.13 11.46
C ALA A 10 -7.84 -2.52 11.37
N ALA A 11 -8.68 -1.64 10.83
CA ALA A 11 -10.10 -1.93 10.62
C ALA A 11 -10.31 -3.09 9.63
N MET A 12 -9.55 -3.12 8.54
CA MET A 12 -9.61 -4.22 7.57
C MET A 12 -9.14 -5.56 8.15
N LYS A 13 -8.13 -5.56 9.02
CA LYS A 13 -7.63 -6.77 9.68
C LYS A 13 -8.66 -7.41 10.61
N GLY A 14 -9.51 -6.59 11.23
CA GLY A 14 -10.62 -7.06 12.08
C GLY A 14 -11.94 -7.31 11.34
N ALA A 15 -12.01 -6.97 10.05
CA ALA A 15 -13.22 -7.09 9.26
C ALA A 15 -13.48 -8.55 8.87
N ASP A 16 -14.75 -8.94 8.86
CA ASP A 16 -15.16 -10.17 8.20
C ASP A 16 -15.04 -10.04 6.66
N ASN A 17 -15.25 -11.15 5.97
CA ASN A 17 -15.17 -11.25 4.52
C ASN A 17 -16.08 -10.26 3.76
N ALA A 18 -17.28 -9.99 4.27
CA ALA A 18 -18.23 -9.09 3.63
C ALA A 18 -17.84 -7.62 3.86
N ALA A 19 -17.47 -7.27 5.09
CA ALA A 19 -16.96 -5.97 5.46
C ALA A 19 -15.65 -5.63 4.73
N MET A 20 -14.71 -6.57 4.63
CA MET A 20 -13.47 -6.39 3.88
C MET A 20 -13.76 -6.05 2.41
N LYS A 21 -14.70 -6.76 1.77
CA LYS A 21 -15.11 -6.47 0.39
C LYS A 21 -15.74 -5.08 0.26
N ALA A 22 -16.57 -4.67 1.21
CA ALA A 22 -17.18 -3.34 1.22
C ALA A 22 -16.17 -2.21 1.37
N MET A 23 -15.05 -2.46 2.06
CA MET A 23 -13.97 -1.48 2.27
C MET A 23 -13.00 -1.36 1.09
N MET A 24 -13.06 -2.24 0.09
CA MET A 24 -12.10 -2.29 -1.04
C MET A 24 -11.99 -0.99 -1.85
N PRO A 25 -13.09 -0.29 -2.20
CA PRO A 25 -12.98 0.96 -2.97
C PRO A 25 -12.19 2.03 -2.21
N ASP A 26 -12.44 2.16 -0.91
CA ASP A 26 -11.72 3.11 -0.05
C ASP A 26 -10.26 2.70 0.13
N HIS A 27 -10.01 1.40 0.29
CA HIS A 27 -8.66 0.85 0.36
C HIS A 27 -7.84 1.19 -0.89
N GLN A 28 -8.40 0.93 -2.08
CA GLN A 28 -7.75 1.25 -3.35
C GLN A 28 -7.40 2.73 -3.47
N LYS A 29 -8.33 3.62 -3.09
CA LYS A 29 -8.11 5.07 -3.11
C LYS A 29 -6.98 5.48 -2.17
N MET A 30 -6.97 4.94 -0.94
CA MET A 30 -5.94 5.26 0.05
C MET A 30 -4.56 4.77 -0.37
N VAL A 31 -4.42 3.51 -0.81
CA VAL A 31 -3.13 2.96 -1.22
C VAL A 31 -2.62 3.65 -2.47
N SER A 32 -3.47 3.91 -3.46
CA SER A 32 -3.07 4.64 -4.69
C SER A 32 -2.62 6.06 -4.38
N GLY A 33 -3.34 6.77 -3.49
CA GLY A 33 -2.96 8.11 -3.05
C GLY A 33 -1.62 8.12 -2.31
N MET A 34 -1.39 7.15 -1.42
CA MET A 34 -0.12 6.97 -0.72
C MET A 34 1.03 6.74 -1.70
N LEU A 35 0.85 5.85 -2.69
CA LEU A 35 1.87 5.59 -3.71
C LEU A 35 2.21 6.85 -4.51
N SER A 36 1.20 7.61 -4.93
CA SER A 36 1.41 8.87 -5.66
C SER A 36 2.18 9.89 -4.81
N GLN A 37 1.76 10.07 -3.56
CA GLN A 37 2.41 10.99 -2.62
C GLN A 37 3.89 10.63 -2.39
N MET A 38 4.19 9.36 -2.13
CA MET A 38 5.59 8.95 -1.91
C MET A 38 6.45 9.11 -3.17
N ASN A 39 5.89 8.81 -4.35
CA ASN A 39 6.62 9.01 -5.61
C ASN A 39 6.87 10.50 -5.88
N GLU A 40 5.91 11.37 -5.58
CA GLU A 40 6.07 12.82 -5.69
C GLU A 40 7.16 13.32 -4.74
N GLN A 41 7.16 12.86 -3.48
CA GLN A 41 8.20 13.18 -2.50
C GLN A 41 9.59 12.75 -2.99
N MET A 42 9.74 11.49 -3.43
CA MET A 42 10.99 10.97 -3.98
C MET A 42 11.47 11.77 -5.20
N SER A 43 10.56 12.12 -6.11
CA SER A 43 10.85 12.95 -7.29
C SER A 43 11.30 14.36 -6.93
N ASN A 44 10.61 15.01 -5.98
CA ASN A 44 10.94 16.36 -5.51
C ASN A 44 12.33 16.41 -4.84
N MET A 45 12.75 15.30 -4.23
CA MET A 45 14.08 15.12 -3.65
C MET A 45 15.14 14.73 -4.69
N LYS A 46 14.77 14.65 -5.98
CA LYS A 46 15.62 14.18 -7.08
C LYS A 46 16.24 12.80 -6.80
N MET A 47 15.59 12.00 -5.96
CA MET A 47 16.04 10.64 -5.69
C MET A 47 15.66 9.75 -6.87
N THR A 48 16.64 9.03 -7.38
CA THR A 48 16.38 8.01 -8.40
C THR A 48 15.71 6.82 -7.73
N ALA A 49 14.57 6.39 -8.26
CA ALA A 49 13.91 5.17 -7.81
C ALA A 49 14.85 3.97 -7.95
N THR A 50 15.10 3.26 -6.85
CA THR A 50 15.87 2.01 -6.88
C THR A 50 15.04 0.90 -7.55
N SER A 51 15.71 -0.17 -8.00
CA SER A 51 15.02 -1.35 -8.53
C SER A 51 14.04 -1.96 -7.52
N ALA A 52 14.42 -1.97 -6.23
CA ALA A 52 13.57 -2.43 -5.14
C ALA A 52 12.31 -1.55 -4.97
N TRP A 53 12.46 -0.22 -5.02
CA TRP A 53 11.33 0.72 -4.97
C TRP A 53 10.34 0.46 -6.10
N THR A 54 10.84 0.40 -7.33
CA THR A 54 10.01 0.19 -8.53
C THR A 54 9.28 -1.15 -8.46
N ALA A 55 9.97 -2.23 -8.12
CA ALA A 55 9.37 -3.57 -8.04
C ALA A 55 8.26 -3.67 -6.97
N LEU A 56 8.44 -3.04 -5.80
CA LEU A 56 7.42 -3.00 -4.76
C LEU A 56 6.21 -2.16 -5.19
N GLY A 57 6.45 -0.97 -5.76
CA GLY A 57 5.39 -0.11 -6.28
C GLY A 57 4.54 -0.82 -7.32
N ASP A 58 5.16 -1.53 -8.27
CA ASP A 58 4.45 -2.28 -9.30
C ASP A 58 3.68 -3.48 -8.74
N SER A 59 4.25 -4.18 -7.76
CA SER A 59 3.57 -5.28 -7.08
C SER A 59 2.30 -4.81 -6.37
N ILE A 60 2.37 -3.67 -5.67
CA ILE A 60 1.21 -3.09 -4.98
C ILE A 60 0.15 -2.64 -5.99
N ARG A 61 0.55 -1.95 -7.08
CA ARG A 61 -0.40 -1.57 -8.15
C ARG A 61 -1.07 -2.78 -8.78
N ASN A 62 -0.34 -3.87 -8.98
CA ASN A 62 -0.89 -5.10 -9.50
C ASN A 62 -1.88 -5.75 -8.51
N ASP A 63 -1.56 -5.79 -7.21
CA ASP A 63 -2.51 -6.26 -6.19
C ASP A 63 -3.82 -5.46 -6.27
N LEU A 64 -3.74 -4.13 -6.27
CA LEU A 64 -4.90 -3.24 -6.34
C LEU A 64 -5.73 -3.47 -7.61
N LYS A 65 -5.09 -3.76 -8.74
CA LYS A 65 -5.77 -4.07 -10.00
C LYS A 65 -6.53 -5.39 -9.94
N GLN A 66 -6.02 -6.39 -9.22
CA GLN A 66 -6.61 -7.73 -9.13
C GLN A 66 -7.74 -7.81 -8.09
N MET A 67 -7.63 -7.08 -6.98
CA MET A 67 -8.56 -7.10 -5.85
C MET A 67 -10.06 -7.03 -6.23
N PRO A 68 -10.53 -6.15 -7.15
CA PRO A 68 -11.95 -6.06 -7.49
C PRO A 68 -12.54 -7.34 -8.09
N GLY A 69 -11.70 -8.15 -8.75
CA GLY A 69 -12.12 -9.41 -9.35
C GLY A 69 -12.10 -10.59 -8.37
N MET A 70 -11.59 -10.40 -7.15
CA MET A 70 -11.46 -11.47 -6.17
C MET A 70 -12.73 -11.64 -5.34
N ASN A 71 -13.03 -12.89 -4.99
CA ASN A 71 -14.02 -13.18 -3.95
C ASN A 71 -13.41 -12.89 -2.57
N ALA A 72 -14.25 -12.86 -1.53
CA ALA A 72 -13.82 -12.46 -0.20
C ALA A 72 -12.76 -13.39 0.42
N THR A 73 -12.83 -14.69 0.15
CA THR A 73 -11.82 -15.66 0.61
C THR A 73 -10.47 -15.40 -0.05
N ALA A 74 -10.45 -15.14 -1.35
CA ALA A 74 -9.22 -14.82 -2.09
C ALA A 74 -8.63 -13.48 -1.65
N LEU A 75 -9.46 -12.46 -1.38
CA LEU A 75 -9.04 -11.19 -0.78
C LEU A 75 -8.36 -11.44 0.56
N ALA A 76 -9.04 -12.12 1.49
CA ALA A 76 -8.51 -12.41 2.83
C ALA A 76 -7.18 -13.17 2.77
N ALA A 77 -7.01 -14.11 1.83
CA ALA A 77 -5.77 -14.84 1.64
C ALA A 77 -4.62 -13.98 1.08
N MET A 78 -4.92 -12.99 0.24
CA MET A 78 -3.93 -12.09 -0.36
C MET A 78 -3.51 -10.95 0.56
N MET A 79 -4.41 -10.46 1.42
CA MET A 79 -4.18 -9.28 2.26
C MET A 79 -2.87 -9.29 3.07
N PRO A 80 -2.42 -10.41 3.69
CA PRO A 80 -1.15 -10.41 4.43
C PRO A 80 0.06 -10.10 3.53
N ALA A 81 0.10 -10.66 2.32
CA ALA A 81 1.18 -10.40 1.38
C ALA A 81 1.15 -8.95 0.87
N HIS A 82 -0.04 -8.43 0.63
CA HIS A 82 -0.25 -7.04 0.25
C HIS A 82 0.21 -6.06 1.36
N GLU A 83 -0.15 -6.32 2.62
CA GLU A 83 0.25 -5.53 3.78
C GLU A 83 1.78 -5.50 3.96
N MET A 84 2.45 -6.64 3.77
CA MET A 84 3.92 -6.71 3.82
C MET A 84 4.56 -5.83 2.75
N ARG A 85 4.03 -5.83 1.52
CA ARG A 85 4.55 -4.98 0.44
C ARG A 85 4.38 -3.50 0.74
N ILE A 86 3.21 -3.09 1.23
CA ILE A 86 2.95 -1.70 1.65
C ILE A 86 3.92 -1.28 2.76
N THR A 87 4.04 -2.11 3.81
CA THR A 87 4.90 -1.81 4.96
C THR A 87 6.37 -1.70 4.54
N HIS A 88 6.84 -2.59 3.67
CA HIS A 88 8.21 -2.55 3.19
C HIS A 88 8.48 -1.30 2.32
N LEU A 89 7.56 -0.94 1.42
CA LEU A 89 7.68 0.29 0.64
C LEU A 89 7.73 1.52 1.55
N ALA A 90 6.86 1.57 2.58
CA ALA A 90 6.83 2.65 3.55
C ALA A 90 8.14 2.75 4.35
N ALA A 91 8.76 1.61 4.72
CA ALA A 91 10.05 1.59 5.40
C ALA A 91 11.17 2.15 4.52
N ILE A 92 11.26 1.73 3.25
CA ILE A 92 12.24 2.26 2.29
C ILE A 92 12.06 3.78 2.13
N HIS A 93 10.81 4.24 2.02
CA HIS A 93 10.51 5.67 1.96
C HIS A 93 10.97 6.41 3.22
N GLU A 94 10.66 5.88 4.41
CA GLU A 94 11.05 6.49 5.69
C GLU A 94 12.56 6.56 5.87
N ASP A 95 13.31 5.54 5.44
CA ASP A 95 14.77 5.53 5.50
C ASP A 95 15.38 6.55 4.52
N ALA A 96 14.83 6.64 3.31
CA ALA A 96 15.19 7.68 2.34
C ALA A 96 15.00 9.09 2.92
N MET A 97 13.86 9.34 3.58
CA MET A 97 13.57 10.63 4.21
C MET A 97 14.48 10.93 5.42
N LYS A 98 14.89 9.91 6.19
CA LYS A 98 15.77 10.08 7.37
C LYS A 98 17.22 10.36 7.00
N GLY A 99 17.72 9.74 5.93
CA GLY A 99 19.10 9.97 5.44
C GLY A 99 19.37 11.39 4.95
N MET A 100 18.36 12.26 4.97
CA MET A 100 18.44 13.68 4.62
C MET A 100 18.54 14.63 5.82
N LYS A 101 18.48 14.11 7.05
CA LYS A 101 18.74 14.92 8.26
C LYS A 101 20.24 15.11 8.50
#